data_AF-A0A009ZC82-F1
#
_entry.id   AF-A0A009ZC82-F1
#
_cell.length_a   1.000
_cell.length_b   1.000
_cell.length_c   1.000
_cell.angle_alpha   90.00
_cell.angle_beta   90.00
_cell.angle_gamma   90.00
#
_symmetry.space_group_name_H-M   'P 1'
#
loop_
_entity.id
_entity.type
_entity.pdbx_description
1 polymer ?
#
loop_
_entity_poly.entity_id
_entity_poly.type
_entity_poly.pdbx_seq_one_letter_code
_entity_poly.pdbx_strand_id
1 'polypeptide(L)'
;MSLSKEQKAFILEKLNHQYSTVKIKCNDHEISLCLERVSKMKLAVGVYVDGFFKSIWLFKPDEHIESKFYPTLYKSYYSAKQKAELTKIWGKREVKKRYDLDKKYEYKLPYFNTAQAPINHLIKVSDSIEFISEMSI
;
A
#
# COMPACT_ATOMS: atom_id res chain seq x y z
N MET A 1 19.47 -4.56 -9.29
CA MET A 1 19.98 -5.46 -8.23
C MET A 1 18.80 -5.86 -7.35
N SER A 2 18.72 -7.11 -6.88
CA SER A 2 17.55 -7.59 -6.10
C SER A 2 17.97 -8.16 -4.74
N LEU A 3 17.11 -8.00 -3.74
CA LEU A 3 17.29 -8.52 -2.38
C LEU A 3 17.48 -10.04 -2.38
N SER A 4 18.48 -10.53 -1.64
CA SER A 4 18.71 -11.96 -1.43
C SER A 4 17.57 -12.60 -0.61
N LYS A 5 17.43 -13.93 -0.65
CA LYS A 5 16.42 -14.64 0.15
C LYS A 5 16.61 -14.42 1.66
N GLU A 6 17.86 -14.41 2.11
CA GLU A 6 18.23 -14.19 3.51
C GLU A 6 17.91 -12.76 3.96
N GLN A 7 18.22 -11.77 3.11
CA GLN A 7 17.87 -10.37 3.39
C GLN A 7 16.36 -10.18 3.49
N LYS A 8 15.57 -10.82 2.61
CA LYS A 8 14.11 -10.75 2.71
C LYS A 8 13.60 -11.36 4.00
N ALA A 9 14.10 -12.53 4.39
CA ALA A 9 13.70 -13.19 5.64
C ALA A 9 14.00 -12.31 6.86
N PHE A 10 15.20 -11.71 6.91
CA PHE A 10 15.60 -10.79 7.96
C PHE A 10 14.69 -9.55 8.04
N ILE A 11 14.42 -8.90 6.90
CA ILE A 11 13.52 -7.74 6.84
C ILE A 11 12.12 -8.10 7.33
N LEU A 12 11.59 -9.25 6.92
CA LEU A 12 10.25 -9.71 7.32
C LEU A 12 10.15 -9.96 8.81
N GLU A 13 11.17 -10.60 9.39
CA GLU A 13 11.24 -10.80 10.83
C GLU A 13 11.21 -9.44 11.55
N LYS A 14 12.06 -8.50 11.14
CA LYS A 14 12.11 -7.17 11.74
C LYS A 14 10.81 -6.41 11.63
N LEU A 15 10.15 -6.42 10.47
CA LEU A 15 8.86 -5.75 10.26
C LEU A 15 7.69 -6.36 11.06
N ASN A 16 7.86 -7.55 11.66
CA ASN A 16 6.88 -8.11 12.60
C ASN A 16 7.08 -7.63 14.05
N HIS A 17 8.20 -6.96 14.34
CA HIS A 17 8.44 -6.35 15.65
C HIS A 17 8.01 -4.88 15.64
N GLN A 18 7.37 -4.43 16.73
CA GLN A 18 7.15 -3.00 16.95
C GLN A 18 8.47 -2.32 17.33
N TYR A 19 8.57 -1.02 17.06
CA TYR A 19 9.76 -0.18 17.33
C TYR A 19 11.01 -0.52 16.51
N SER A 20 10.91 -1.45 15.56
CA SER A 20 11.91 -1.65 14.52
C SER A 20 11.58 -0.78 13.31
N THR A 21 12.63 -0.25 12.68
CA THR A 21 12.56 0.42 11.39
C THR A 21 13.56 -0.22 10.45
N VAL A 22 13.10 -0.59 9.27
CA VAL A 22 13.93 -1.11 8.20
C VAL A 22 14.10 -0.04 7.13
N LYS A 23 15.34 0.25 6.74
CA LYS A 23 15.66 1.21 5.67
C LYS A 23 16.11 0.48 4.41
N ILE A 24 15.44 0.79 3.31
CA ILE A 24 15.68 0.20 1.99
C ILE A 24 15.91 1.34 1.00
N LYS A 25 17.01 1.30 0.27
CA LYS A 25 17.24 2.20 -0.86
C LYS A 25 16.49 1.67 -2.07
N CYS A 26 15.62 2.50 -2.64
CA CYS A 26 14.86 2.19 -3.85
C CYS A 26 15.13 3.27 -4.90
N ASN A 27 15.93 2.95 -5.92
CA ASN A 27 16.47 3.92 -6.87
C ASN A 27 17.29 5.00 -6.12
N ASP A 28 16.83 6.25 -6.14
CA ASP A 28 17.47 7.40 -5.46
C ASP A 28 16.81 7.78 -4.13
N HIS A 29 15.77 7.05 -3.70
CA HIS A 29 15.04 7.35 -2.47
C HIS A 29 15.34 6.34 -1.35
N GLU A 30 15.42 6.83 -0.12
CA GLU A 30 15.45 6.02 1.09
C GLU A 30 14.01 5.73 1.54
N ILE A 31 13.61 4.46 1.53
CA ILE A 31 12.31 4.03 2.02
C ILE A 31 12.47 3.44 3.42
N SER A 32 11.85 4.08 4.40
CA SER A 32 11.75 3.58 5.77
C SER A 32 10.42 2.86 5.96
N LEU A 33 10.49 1.62 6.45
CA LEU A 33 9.35 0.77 6.77
C LEU A 33 9.35 0.46 8.26
N CYS A 34 8.23 0.72 8.94
CA CYS A 34 8.08 0.45 10.36
C CYS A 34 6.67 -0.07 10.67
N LEU A 35 6.56 -0.93 11.68
CA LEU A 35 5.26 -1.43 12.13
C LEU A 35 4.62 -0.42 13.08
N GLU A 36 3.52 0.19 12.65
CA GLU A 36 2.84 1.28 13.35
C GLU A 36 1.35 1.01 13.54
N ARG A 37 0.74 1.70 14.50
CA ARG A 37 -0.69 1.62 14.78
C ARG A 37 -1.46 2.57 13.87
N VAL A 38 -2.16 2.02 12.89
CA VAL A 38 -2.95 2.79 11.91
C VAL A 38 -4.42 2.97 12.30
N SER A 39 -4.90 2.20 13.29
CA SER A 39 -6.21 2.42 13.91
C SER A 39 -6.23 1.87 15.34
N LYS A 40 -7.33 2.08 16.07
CA LYS A 40 -7.47 1.64 17.46
C LYS A 40 -7.06 0.18 17.69
N MET A 41 -7.34 -0.75 16.78
CA MET A 41 -7.00 -2.17 16.97
C MET A 41 -6.19 -2.75 15.81
N LYS A 42 -5.51 -1.89 15.04
CA LYS A 42 -4.83 -2.32 13.81
C LYS A 42 -3.40 -1.82 13.76
N LEU A 43 -2.48 -2.77 13.60
CA LEU A 43 -1.09 -2.54 13.23
C LEU A 43 -0.95 -2.74 11.72
N ALA A 44 -0.11 -1.95 11.10
CA ALA A 44 0.24 -2.05 9.68
C ALA A 44 1.65 -1.47 9.47
N VAL A 45 2.25 -1.75 8.32
CA VAL A 45 3.60 -1.26 8.01
C VAL A 45 3.47 0.09 7.31
N GLY A 46 3.87 1.16 8.01
CA GLY A 46 3.94 2.52 7.47
C GLY A 46 5.10 2.68 6.48
N VAL A 47 4.94 3.60 5.53
CA VAL A 47 5.92 3.87 4.46
C VAL A 47 6.31 5.34 4.48
N TYR A 48 7.60 5.58 4.71
CA TYR A 48 8.19 6.92 4.73
C TYR A 48 9.24 7.02 3.64
N VAL A 49 9.14 8.05 2.81
CA VAL A 49 10.08 8.34 1.72
C VAL A 49 11.00 9.46 2.19
N ASP A 50 12.31 9.19 2.19
CA ASP A 50 13.35 10.06 2.71
C ASP A 50 13.07 10.56 4.14
N GLY A 51 12.48 9.67 4.96
CA GLY A 51 12.12 9.93 6.35
C GLY A 51 10.81 10.68 6.57
N PHE A 52 10.10 11.07 5.49
CA PHE A 52 8.84 11.81 5.60
C PHE A 52 7.68 11.08 4.94
N PHE A 53 6.47 11.42 5.37
CA PHE A 53 5.25 11.12 4.64
C PHE A 53 4.52 12.44 4.37
N LYS A 54 4.15 12.67 3.10
CA LYS A 54 3.26 13.78 2.73
C LYS A 54 1.97 13.23 2.14
N SER A 55 0.84 13.64 2.71
CA SER A 55 -0.48 13.21 2.24
C SER A 55 -0.74 13.54 0.77
N ILE A 56 -0.11 14.62 0.26
CA ILE A 56 -0.22 15.02 -1.15
C ILE A 56 0.25 13.93 -2.13
N TRP A 57 1.21 13.09 -1.72
CA TRP A 57 1.68 11.94 -2.51
C TRP A 57 0.59 10.87 -2.71
N LEU A 58 -0.46 10.85 -1.90
CA LEU A 58 -1.59 9.93 -2.13
C LEU A 58 -2.66 10.52 -3.04
N PHE A 59 -2.81 11.85 -3.04
CA PHE A 59 -3.89 12.54 -3.74
C PHE A 59 -3.51 13.03 -5.15
N LYS A 60 -2.22 13.29 -5.39
CA LYS A 60 -1.70 13.77 -6.67
C LYS A 60 -0.59 12.82 -7.18
N PRO A 61 -0.93 11.56 -7.51
CA PRO A 61 0.06 10.56 -7.88
C PRO A 61 0.85 10.91 -9.15
N ASP A 62 0.25 11.68 -10.07
CA ASP A 62 0.87 12.06 -11.34
C ASP A 62 1.87 13.21 -11.19
N GLU A 63 1.78 13.99 -10.10
CA GLU A 63 2.67 15.13 -9.82
C GLU A 63 3.87 14.74 -8.94
N HIS A 64 3.83 13.56 -8.32
CA HIS A 64 4.79 13.14 -7.29
C HIS A 64 5.27 11.71 -7.54
N ILE A 65 6.56 11.55 -7.82
CA ILE A 65 7.19 10.25 -8.10
C ILE A 65 7.11 9.32 -6.88
N GLU A 66 7.16 9.88 -5.67
CA GLU A 66 7.10 9.19 -4.38
C GLU A 66 5.82 8.35 -4.24
N SER A 67 4.75 8.77 -4.92
CA SER A 67 3.45 8.10 -4.96
C SER A 67 3.53 6.64 -5.42
N LYS A 68 4.57 6.28 -6.19
CA LYS A 68 4.79 4.91 -6.68
C LYS A 68 5.10 3.92 -5.56
N PHE A 69 5.68 4.38 -4.44
CA PHE A 69 6.06 3.51 -3.31
C PHE A 69 4.87 3.11 -2.43
N TYR A 70 3.72 3.77 -2.59
CA TYR A 70 2.51 3.49 -1.84
C TYR A 70 1.61 2.45 -2.53
N PRO A 71 0.93 1.59 -1.75
CA PRO A 71 -0.01 0.62 -2.30
C PRO A 71 -1.20 1.31 -2.95
N THR A 72 -1.50 0.87 -4.18
CA THR A 72 -2.74 1.16 -4.88
C THR A 72 -3.80 0.14 -4.48
N LEU A 73 -4.97 0.62 -4.06
CA LEU A 73 -6.13 -0.17 -3.70
C LEU A 73 -7.34 0.21 -4.54
N TYR A 74 -8.26 -0.74 -4.69
CA TYR A 74 -9.49 -0.55 -5.43
C TYR A 74 -10.67 -0.75 -4.50
N LYS A 75 -11.62 0.18 -4.55
CA LYS A 75 -12.88 0.06 -3.84
C LYS A 75 -14.04 0.15 -4.81
N SER A 76 -15.00 -0.77 -4.66
CA SER A 76 -16.23 -0.73 -5.43
C SER A 76 -16.98 0.55 -5.10
N TYR A 77 -17.43 1.24 -6.16
CA TYR A 77 -18.26 2.43 -6.02
C TYR A 77 -19.61 2.07 -5.36
N TYR A 78 -20.17 0.91 -5.75
CA TYR A 78 -21.38 0.36 -5.15
C TYR A 78 -21.05 -0.75 -4.15
N SER A 79 -21.55 -0.60 -2.93
CA SER A 79 -21.53 -1.66 -1.90
C SER A 79 -22.42 -2.84 -2.30
N ALA A 80 -22.18 -4.02 -1.73
CA ALA A 80 -23.02 -5.20 -1.99
C ALA A 80 -24.51 -4.94 -1.68
N LYS A 81 -24.79 -4.17 -0.62
CA LYS A 81 -26.14 -3.73 -0.24
C LYS A 81 -26.78 -2.87 -1.34
N GLN A 82 -26.08 -1.84 -1.81
CA GLN A 82 -26.57 -0.98 -2.89
C GLN A 82 -26.81 -1.76 -4.19
N LYS A 83 -25.91 -2.68 -4.56
CA LYS A 83 -26.10 -3.55 -5.73
C LYS A 83 -27.39 -4.38 -5.60
N ALA A 84 -27.65 -4.94 -4.42
CA ALA A 84 -28.85 -5.75 -4.16
C ALA A 84 -30.14 -4.89 -4.22
N GLU A 85 -30.13 -3.70 -3.61
CA GLU A 85 -31.25 -2.78 -3.62
C GLU A 85 -31.59 -2.31 -5.04
N LEU A 86 -30.60 -1.88 -5.81
CA LEU A 86 -30.79 -1.49 -7.21
C LEU A 86 -31.37 -2.67 -8.03
N THR A 87 -30.83 -3.88 -7.82
CA THR A 87 -31.30 -5.10 -8.50
C THR A 87 -32.74 -5.45 -8.15
N LYS A 88 -33.18 -5.18 -6.92
CA LYS A 88 -34.57 -5.36 -6.49
C LYS A 88 -35.50 -4.35 -7.15
N ILE A 89 -35.08 -3.09 -7.29
CA ILE A 89 -35.92 -2.01 -7.85
C ILE A 89 -36.11 -2.17 -9.35
N TRP A 90 -35.04 -2.41 -10.10
CA TRP A 90 -35.10 -2.39 -11.57
C TRP A 90 -35.00 -3.77 -12.22
N GLY A 91 -34.61 -4.81 -11.48
CA GLY A 91 -34.33 -6.13 -12.03
C GLY A 91 -32.94 -6.23 -12.68
N LYS A 92 -32.38 -7.45 -12.73
CA LYS A 92 -30.98 -7.73 -13.11
C LYS A 92 -30.54 -7.13 -14.45
N ARG A 93 -31.40 -7.16 -15.47
CA ARG A 93 -31.06 -6.71 -16.84
C ARG A 93 -31.05 -5.18 -16.95
N GLU A 94 -32.01 -4.52 -16.32
CA GLU A 94 -32.19 -3.08 -16.42
C GLU A 94 -31.23 -2.29 -15.53
N VAL A 95 -30.84 -2.82 -14.37
CA VAL A 95 -29.80 -2.18 -13.56
C VAL A 95 -28.47 -2.10 -14.29
N LYS A 96 -28.07 -3.16 -14.99
CA LYS A 96 -26.80 -3.19 -15.74
C LYS A 96 -26.75 -2.19 -16.90
N LYS A 97 -27.92 -1.78 -17.43
CA LYS A 97 -28.01 -0.73 -18.46
C LYS A 97 -27.92 0.68 -17.85
N ARG A 98 -28.52 0.88 -16.67
CA ARG A 98 -28.58 2.20 -16.00
C ARG A 98 -27.33 2.52 -15.19
N TYR A 99 -26.73 1.52 -14.57
CA TYR A 99 -25.63 1.68 -13.62
C TYR A 99 -24.49 0.74 -13.96
N ASP A 100 -23.27 1.28 -13.97
CA ASP A 100 -22.07 0.47 -13.95
C ASP A 100 -21.82 -0.06 -12.53
N LEU A 101 -22.49 -1.15 -12.18
CA LEU A 101 -22.38 -1.76 -10.86
C LEU A 101 -20.96 -2.22 -10.53
N ASP A 102 -20.13 -2.47 -11.54
CA ASP A 102 -18.76 -2.98 -11.35
C ASP A 102 -17.72 -1.86 -11.36
N LYS A 103 -18.17 -0.60 -11.46
CA LYS A 103 -17.35 0.59 -11.27
C LYS A 103 -16.58 0.50 -9.96
N LYS A 104 -15.26 0.63 -10.07
CA LYS A 104 -14.32 0.75 -8.95
C LYS A 104 -13.60 2.09 -9.06
N TYR A 105 -13.22 2.64 -7.92
CA TYR A 105 -12.27 3.73 -7.87
C TYR A 105 -10.96 3.26 -7.24
N GLU A 106 -9.88 3.83 -7.73
CA GLU A 106 -8.54 3.64 -7.19
C GLU A 106 -8.28 4.64 -6.07
N TYR A 107 -7.54 4.22 -5.04
CA TYR A 107 -7.00 5.11 -4.02
C TYR A 107 -5.70 4.53 -3.46
N LYS A 108 -4.82 5.40 -2.95
CA LYS A 108 -3.57 4.99 -2.29
C LYS A 108 -3.68 5.08 -0.78
N LEU A 109 -2.90 4.26 -0.06
CA LEU A 109 -2.78 4.32 1.40
C LEU A 109 -1.33 4.57 1.83
N PRO A 110 -1.09 5.16 3.00
CA PRO A 110 0.26 5.38 3.52
C PRO A 110 0.91 4.12 4.13
N TYR A 111 0.20 3.00 4.17
CA TYR A 111 0.64 1.78 4.85
C TYR A 111 0.23 0.50 4.11
N PHE A 112 0.94 -0.58 4.40
CA PHE A 112 0.62 -1.95 3.98
C PHE A 112 0.06 -2.78 5.13
N ASN A 113 -0.94 -3.62 4.86
CA ASN A 113 -1.58 -4.43 5.90
C ASN A 113 -0.71 -5.61 6.40
N THR A 114 0.34 -5.98 5.66
CA THR A 114 1.22 -7.12 6.00
C THR A 114 2.67 -6.77 5.71
N ALA A 115 3.61 -7.37 6.44
CA ALA A 115 5.05 -7.13 6.29
C ALA A 115 5.62 -7.55 4.93
N GLN A 116 5.02 -8.56 4.29
CA GLN A 116 5.46 -9.05 2.97
C GLN A 116 5.07 -8.13 1.81
N ALA A 117 3.92 -7.47 1.92
CA ALA A 117 3.38 -6.63 0.86
C ALA A 117 4.31 -5.45 0.45
N PRO A 118 4.93 -4.67 1.36
CA PRO A 118 5.82 -3.58 0.97
C PRO A 118 7.04 -4.10 0.23
N ILE A 119 7.66 -5.20 0.67
CA ILE A 119 8.85 -5.76 0.02
C ILE A 119 8.53 -6.15 -1.43
N ASN A 120 7.43 -6.89 -1.64
CA ASN A 120 7.01 -7.31 -2.97
C ASN A 120 6.64 -6.12 -3.86
N HIS A 121 6.00 -5.11 -3.28
CA HIS A 121 5.63 -3.88 -3.98
C HIS A 121 6.87 -3.11 -4.43
N LEU A 122 7.82 -2.84 -3.52
CA LEU A 122 9.05 -2.09 -3.79
C LEU A 122 9.90 -2.76 -4.87
N ILE A 123 10.00 -4.10 -4.86
CA ILE A 123 10.68 -4.87 -5.91
C ILE A 123 10.01 -4.68 -7.27
N LYS A 124 8.68 -4.50 -7.30
CA LYS A 124 7.92 -4.31 -8.54
C LYS A 124 8.02 -2.89 -9.09
N VAL A 125 8.08 -1.88 -8.23
CA VAL A 125 8.07 -0.45 -8.64
C VAL A 125 9.46 0.20 -8.74
N SER A 126 10.52 -0.53 -8.39
CA SER A 126 11.89 0.00 -8.39
C SER A 126 12.80 -0.82 -9.29
N ASP A 127 13.71 -0.14 -9.98
CA ASP A 127 14.70 -0.76 -10.87
C ASP A 127 15.91 -1.27 -10.06
N SER A 128 16.24 -0.57 -8.97
CA SER A 128 17.23 -1.00 -7.98
C SER A 128 16.66 -1.00 -6.58
N ILE A 129 17.00 -2.05 -5.81
CA ILE A 129 16.61 -2.19 -4.40
C ILE A 129 17.79 -2.72 -3.59
N GLU A 130 18.13 -2.01 -2.52
CA GLU A 130 19.26 -2.33 -1.64
C GLU A 130 18.85 -2.17 -0.18
N PHE A 131 19.18 -3.15 0.65
CA PHE A 131 19.02 -3.01 2.10
C PHE A 131 20.12 -2.10 2.64
N ILE A 132 19.75 -1.05 3.36
CA ILE A 132 20.71 -0.10 3.93
C ILE A 132 21.06 -0.49 5.36
N SER A 133 20.06 -0.47 6.23
CA SER A 133 20.26 -0.65 7.66
C SER A 133 18.95 -0.94 8.38
N GLU A 134 19.09 -1.41 9.62
CA GLU A 134 18.00 -1.44 10.59
C GLU A 134 18.27 -0.43 11.71
N MET A 135 17.20 0.10 12.27
CA MET A 135 17.24 0.94 13.46
C MET A 135 16.20 0.41 14.44
N SER A 136 16.65 0.05 15.64
CA SER A 136 15.78 -0.34 16.75
C SER A 136 15.81 0.80 17.77
N ILE A 137 14.65 1.28 18.19
CA ILE A 137 14.51 2.33 19.22
C ILE A 137 14.29 1.66 20.57
#